data_AF-A0ABD5Q678-F1
#
_entry.id   AF-A0ABD5Q678-F1
#
_cell.length_a   1.000
_cell.length_b   1.000
_cell.length_c   1.000
_cell.angle_alpha   90.00
_cell.angle_beta   90.00
_cell.angle_gamma   90.00
#
_symmetry.space_group_name_H-M   'P 1'
#
loop_
_entity.id
_entity.type
_entity.pdbx_description
1 polymer ?
#
loop_
_entity_poly.entity_id
_entity_poly.type
_entity_poly.pdbx_seq_one_letter_code
_entity_poly.pdbx_strand_id
1 'polypeptide(L)' 'MAECFVCGGRVHEYEEITTTRSGEAYYFCCDEHREEFERAPGAFLS' A
#
# COMPACT_ATOMS: atom_id res chain seq x y z
N MET A 1 6.29 -3.76 12.04
CA MET A 1 5.42 -2.63 11.69
C MET A 1 5.45 -2.54 10.19
N ALA A 2 4.30 -2.60 9.52
CA ALA A 2 4.26 -2.46 8.07
C ALA A 2 4.53 -1.00 7.68
N GLU A 3 5.13 -0.80 6.51
CA GLU A 3 5.40 0.52 5.94
C GLU A 3 4.49 0.70 4.73
N CYS A 4 4.01 1.93 4.53
CA CYS A 4 3.14 2.26 3.42
C CYS A 4 3.94 2.18 2.13
N PHE A 5 3.46 1.40 1.17
CA PHE A 5 4.17 1.19 -0.08
C PHE A 5 4.33 2.47 -0.93
N VAL A 6 3.43 3.44 -0.76
CA VAL A 6 3.44 4.70 -1.53
C VAL A 6 4.36 5.75 -0.91
N CYS A 7 4.26 5.98 0.40
CA CYS A 7 4.96 7.10 1.06
C CYS A 7 6.06 6.69 2.06
N GLY A 8 6.19 5.40 2.37
CA GLY A 8 7.09 4.90 3.43
C GLY A 8 6.62 5.23 4.85
N GLY A 9 5.43 5.79 5.02
CA GLY A 9 4.84 6.08 6.32
C GLY A 9 4.55 4.82 7.13
N ARG A 10 4.46 4.94 8.46
CA ARG A 10 4.12 3.81 9.33
C ARG A 10 2.65 3.43 9.14
N VAL A 11 2.40 2.14 8.91
CA VAL A 11 1.03 1.60 8.89
C VAL A 11 0.70 1.14 10.30
N HIS A 12 -0.39 1.70 10.84
CA HIS A 12 -0.92 1.24 12.10
C HIS A 12 -1.65 -0.09 11.92
N GLU A 13 -1.40 -1.02 12.84
CA GLU A 13 -1.94 -2.38 12.79
C GLU A 13 -3.47 -2.45 12.75
N TYR A 14 -4.17 -1.41 13.24
CA TYR A 14 -5.63 -1.36 13.28
C TYR A 14 -6.28 -0.93 11.96
N GLU A 15 -5.51 -0.39 11.01
CA GLU A 15 -6.08 0.15 9.78
C GLU A 15 -6.21 -0.91 8.68
N GLU A 16 -5.45 -2.02 8.75
CA GLU A 16 -5.45 -3.16 7.79
C GLU A 16 -5.70 -2.77 6.31
N ILE A 17 -5.24 -1.59 5.88
CA ILE A 17 -5.44 -1.11 4.50
C ILE A 17 -4.40 -1.81 3.65
N THR A 18 -4.85 -2.89 2.99
CA THR A 18 -3.99 -3.78 2.22
C THR A 18 -4.58 -4.07 0.86
N THR A 19 -3.73 -4.41 -0.10
CA THR A 19 -4.14 -5.00 -1.37
C THR A 19 -3.17 -6.10 -1.75
N THR A 20 -3.66 -7.11 -2.49
CA THR A 20 -2.83 -8.22 -2.96
C THR A 20 -2.66 -8.11 -4.47
N ARG A 21 -1.42 -8.05 -4.95
CA ARG A 21 -1.08 -8.00 -6.37
C ARG A 21 0.02 -9.01 -6.67
N SER A 22 -0.18 -9.83 -7.69
CA SER A 22 0.79 -10.86 -8.12
C SER A 22 1.22 -11.86 -7.03
N GLY A 23 0.39 -12.05 -6.00
CA GLY A 23 0.70 -12.91 -4.85
C GLY A 23 1.44 -12.21 -3.70
N GLU A 24 1.76 -10.92 -3.84
CA GLU A 24 2.38 -10.09 -2.81
C GLU A 24 1.34 -9.19 -2.14
N ALA A 25 1.41 -9.06 -0.82
CA ALA A 25 0.57 -8.17 -0.04
C ALA A 25 1.26 -6.81 0.16
N TYR A 26 0.56 -5.75 -0.19
CA TYR A 26 1.01 -4.36 -0.06
C TYR A 26 0.19 -3.66 1.02
N TYR A 27 0.85 -2.84 1.83
CA TYR A 27 0.25 -2.14 2.98
C TYR A 27 0.23 -0.64 2.74
N PHE A 28 -0.79 0.04 3.27
CA PHE A 28 -1.01 1.47 3.09
C PHE A 28 -1.43 2.13 4.39
N CYS A 29 -1.01 3.39 4.58
CA CYS A 29 -1.39 4.18 5.76
C CYS A 29 -2.75 4.88 5.60
N CYS A 30 -3.34 4.88 4.40
CA CYS A 30 -4.64 5.46 4.11
C CYS A 30 -5.23 4.83 2.83
N ASP A 31 -6.54 4.98 2.64
CA ASP A 31 -7.24 4.45 1.46
C ASP A 31 -6.76 5.13 0.17
N GLU A 32 -6.48 6.43 0.22
CA GLU A 32 -5.95 7.20 -0.92
C GLU A 32 -4.66 6.58 -1.50
N HIS A 33 -3.71 6.18 -0.66
CA HIS A 33 -2.49 5.50 -1.14
C HIS A 33 -2.77 4.12 -1.72
N ARG A 34 -3.76 3.38 -1.19
CA ARG A 34 -4.19 2.12 -1.81
C ARG A 34 -4.78 2.39 -3.19
N GLU A 35 -5.70 3.34 -3.31
CA GLU A 35 -6.34 3.71 -4.56
C GLU A 35 -5.34 4.15 -5.63
N GLU A 36 -4.37 4.99 -5.27
CA GLU A 36 -3.32 5.45 -6.19
C GLU A 36 -2.43 4.28 -6.67
N PHE A 37 -2.06 3.37 -5.76
CA PHE A 37 -1.35 2.15 -6.11
C PHE A 37 -2.18 1.22 -7.00
N GLU A 38 -3.48 1.07 -6.74
CA GLU A 38 -4.36 0.22 -7.54
C GLU A 38 -4.62 0.77 -8.95
N ARG A 39 -4.62 2.10 -9.10
CA ARG A 39 -4.74 2.80 -10.39
C ARG A 39 -3.50 2.65 -11.25
N ALA A 40 -2.31 2.80 -10.65
CA ALA A 40 -1.05 2.84 -11.39
C ALA A 40 0.09 2.12 -10.66
N PRO A 41 0.01 0.78 -10.45
CA PRO A 41 1.00 0.05 -9.67
C PRO A 41 2.39 0.10 -10.30
N GLY A 42 2.48 0.14 -11.63
CA GLY A 42 3.74 0.25 -12.36
C GLY A 42 4.52 1.55 -12.12
N ALA A 43 3.87 2.60 -11.59
CA ALA A 43 4.55 3.82 -11.18
C ALA A 43 5.32 3.65 -9.86
N PHE A 44 4.95 2.65 -9.05
CA PHE A 44 5.53 2.39 -7.73
C PHE A 44 6.41 1.14 -7.69
N LEU A 45 6.21 0.18 -8.60
CA LEU A 45 6.92 -1.11 -8.65
C LEU A 45 8.23 -1.06 -9.47
N SER A 46 9.00 0.03 -9.41
CA SER A 46 10.28 0.14 -10.16
C SER A 46 11.36 -0.84 -9.70
#